data_AF-A0A2V6LXA2-F1
#
_entry.id   AF-A0A2V6LXA2-F1
#
_cell.length_a   1.000
_cell.length_b   1.000
_cell.length_c   1.000
_cell.angle_alpha   90.00
_cell.angle_beta   90.00
_cell.angle_gamma   90.00
#
_symmetry.space_group_name_H-M   'P 1'
#
loop_
_entity.id
_entity.type
_entity.pdbx_description
1 polymer ?
#
loop_
_entity_poly.entity_id
_entity_poly.type
_entity_poly.pdbx_seq_one_letter_code
_entity_poly.pdbx_strand_id
1 'polypeptide(L)'
;MNRSHHPPRRERGFTLIELMIVIAIIGILIGAAVIGFKAAQKAGNEAATLQDLKTIAAIEIQYFNTHNRAFGTFEQLIKDVGLDTRFSG
;
A
#
# COMPACT_ATOMS: atom_id res chain seq x y z
N MET A 1 67.96 -9.07 -21.02
CA MET A 1 66.86 -9.79 -20.37
C MET A 1 66.40 -8.98 -19.17
N ASN A 2 65.15 -8.50 -19.11
CA ASN A 2 64.61 -7.84 -17.91
C ASN A 2 63.21 -8.41 -17.63
N ARG A 3 63.06 -9.13 -16.52
CA ARG A 3 61.78 -9.70 -16.08
C ARG A 3 61.23 -8.79 -14.97
N SER A 4 60.21 -8.01 -15.27
CA SER A 4 59.50 -7.17 -14.29
C SER A 4 58.71 -8.06 -13.33
N HIS A 5 59.13 -8.12 -12.08
CA HIS A 5 58.47 -8.86 -11.00
C HIS A 5 57.35 -7.99 -10.42
N HIS A 6 56.08 -8.26 -10.80
CA HIS A 6 54.92 -7.62 -10.18
C HIS A 6 54.49 -8.43 -8.96
N PRO A 7 54.42 -7.83 -7.75
CA PRO A 7 53.95 -8.54 -6.56
C PRO A 7 52.45 -8.88 -6.68
N PRO A 8 52.01 -10.05 -6.21
CA PRO A 8 50.60 -10.43 -6.21
C PRO A 8 49.79 -9.49 -5.32
N ARG A 9 48.66 -9.00 -5.84
CA ARG A 9 47.71 -8.19 -5.08
C ARG A 9 47.06 -9.07 -4.01
N ARG A 10 47.15 -8.67 -2.73
CA ARG A 10 46.44 -9.35 -1.64
C ARG A 10 44.95 -9.07 -1.77
N GLU A 11 44.17 -10.09 -2.09
CA GLU A 11 42.71 -10.04 -2.01
C GLU A 11 42.30 -9.96 -0.53
N ARG A 12 41.50 -8.95 -0.18
CA ARG A 12 40.94 -8.80 1.16
C ARG A 12 39.63 -9.59 1.21
N GLY A 13 39.55 -10.59 2.07
CA GLY A 13 38.30 -11.33 2.34
C GLY A 13 37.34 -10.54 3.22
N PHE A 14 36.05 -10.84 3.09
CA PHE A 14 34.98 -10.24 3.90
C PHE A 14 35.00 -10.80 5.32
N THR A 15 34.72 -9.96 6.32
CA THR A 15 34.70 -10.39 7.72
C THR A 15 33.31 -10.86 8.15
N LEU A 16 33.23 -11.87 9.02
CA LEU A 16 31.94 -12.30 9.60
C LEU A 16 31.28 -11.17 10.41
N ILE A 17 32.08 -10.32 11.05
CA ILE A 17 31.59 -9.20 11.84
C ILE A 17 30.93 -8.12 10.97
N GLU A 18 31.45 -7.85 9.76
CA GLU A 18 30.78 -6.98 8.79
C GLU A 18 29.40 -7.52 8.42
N LEU A 19 29.28 -8.82 8.15
CA LEU A 19 27.99 -9.42 7.84
C LEU A 19 27.01 -9.29 9.00
N MET A 20 27.48 -9.54 10.23
CA MET A 20 26.65 -9.52 11.43
C MET A 20 26.07 -8.13 11.71
N ILE A 21 26.87 -7.08 11.53
CA ILE A 21 26.40 -5.70 11.72
C ILE A 21 25.36 -5.35 10.66
N VAL A 22 25.55 -5.79 9.41
CA VAL A 22 24.59 -5.54 8.32
C VAL A 22 23.23 -6.17 8.62
N ILE A 23 23.18 -7.44 9.00
CA ILE A 23 21.91 -8.11 9.32
C ILE A 23 21.25 -7.51 10.57
N ALA A 24 22.04 -7.06 11.55
CA ALA A 24 21.51 -6.39 12.74
C ALA A 24 20.81 -5.07 12.37
N ILE A 25 21.43 -4.25 11.52
CA ILE A 25 20.84 -2.99 11.04
C ILE A 25 19.56 -3.26 10.23
N ILE A 26 19.59 -4.25 9.30
CA ILE A 26 18.41 -4.62 8.51
C ILE A 26 17.25 -5.06 9.42
N GLY A 27 17.54 -5.86 10.46
CA GLY A 27 16.54 -6.30 11.43
C GLY A 27 15.88 -5.14 12.17
N ILE A 28 16.65 -4.14 12.61
CA ILE A 28 16.13 -2.93 13.26
C ILE A 28 15.22 -2.14 12.30
N LEU A 29 15.65 -1.94 11.05
CA LEU A 29 14.88 -1.20 10.05
C LEU A 29 13.55 -1.88 9.74
N ILE A 30 13.54 -3.20 9.54
CA ILE A 30 12.31 -3.97 9.28
C ILE A 30 11.38 -3.91 10.51
N GLY A 31 11.92 -4.08 11.72
CA GLY A 31 11.14 -4.02 12.96
C GLY A 31 10.40 -2.68 13.11
N ALA A 32 11.09 -1.56 12.88
CA ALA A 32 10.48 -0.23 12.92
C ALA A 32 9.46 -0.02 11.79
N ALA A 33 9.76 -0.50 10.57
CA ALA A 33 8.90 -0.34 9.40
C ALA A 33 7.53 -1.03 9.56
N VAL A 34 7.48 -2.23 10.15
CA VAL A 34 6.24 -3.01 10.29
C VAL A 34 5.19 -2.27 11.15
N ILE A 35 5.62 -1.60 12.22
CA ILE A 35 4.69 -0.85 13.09
C ILE A 35 4.05 0.31 12.33
N GLY A 36 4.86 1.12 11.64
CA GLY A 36 4.37 2.22 10.82
C GLY A 36 3.49 1.74 9.66
N PHE A 37 3.86 0.63 9.01
CA PHE A 37 3.11 0.06 7.90
C PHE A 37 1.71 -0.40 8.30
N LYS A 38 1.55 -1.09 9.44
CA LYS A 38 0.23 -1.53 9.93
C LYS A 38 -0.68 -0.33 10.25
N ALA A 39 -0.14 0.72 10.85
CA ALA A 39 -0.89 1.95 11.12
C ALA A 39 -1.31 2.64 9.82
N ALA A 40 -0.41 2.75 8.84
CA ALA A 40 -0.70 3.32 7.53
C ALA A 40 -1.76 2.51 6.76
N GLN A 41 -1.71 1.18 6.84
CA GLN A 41 -2.71 0.30 6.23
C GLN A 41 -4.10 0.52 6.85
N LYS A 42 -4.19 0.59 8.19
CA LYS A 42 -5.47 0.88 8.88
C LYS A 42 -6.03 2.24 8.45
N ALA A 43 -5.19 3.28 8.46
CA ALA A 43 -5.58 4.62 8.02
C ALA A 43 -6.03 4.64 6.55
N GLY A 44 -5.35 3.90 5.68
CA GLY A 44 -5.72 3.75 4.28
C GLY A 44 -7.09 3.09 4.10
N ASN A 45 -7.38 2.02 4.85
CA ASN A 45 -8.68 1.34 4.81
C ASN A 45 -9.82 2.22 5.36
N GLU A 46 -9.55 3.00 6.41
CA GLU A 46 -10.51 3.97 6.95
C GLU A 46 -10.79 5.10 5.94
N ALA A 47 -9.76 5.62 5.28
CA ALA A 47 -9.90 6.64 4.24
C ALA A 47 -10.68 6.11 3.03
N ALA A 48 -10.42 4.87 2.61
CA ALA A 48 -11.15 4.22 1.52
C ALA A 48 -12.64 4.05 1.87
N THR A 49 -12.93 3.52 3.07
CA THR A 49 -14.31 3.36 3.54
C THR A 49 -15.04 4.70 3.61
N LEU A 50 -14.39 5.75 4.12
CA LEU A 50 -14.96 7.09 4.16
C LEU A 50 -15.28 7.63 2.76
N GLN A 51 -14.39 7.39 1.80
CA GLN A 51 -14.60 7.80 0.41
C GLN A 51 -15.76 7.03 -0.24
N ASP A 52 -15.87 5.74 0.03
CA ASP A 52 -16.96 4.91 -0.46
C ASP A 52 -18.31 5.37 0.12
N LEU A 53 -18.39 5.66 1.42
CA LEU A 53 -19.60 6.21 2.05
C LEU A 53 -20.01 7.56 1.46
N LYS A 54 -19.06 8.45 1.21
CA LYS A 54 -19.32 9.74 0.54
C LYS A 54 -19.85 9.55 -0.88
N THR A 55 -19.30 8.58 -1.61
CA THR A 55 -19.73 8.24 -2.96
C THR A 55 -21.16 7.72 -2.96
N ILE A 56 -21.47 6.77 -2.07
CA ILE A 56 -22.83 6.22 -1.93
C ILE A 56 -23.83 7.33 -1.56
N ALA A 57 -23.50 8.18 -0.57
CA ALA A 57 -24.37 9.27 -0.16
C ALA A 57 -24.65 10.27 -1.30
N ALA A 58 -23.65 10.61 -2.11
CA ALA A 58 -23.81 11.49 -3.26
C ALA A 58 -24.72 10.87 -4.32
N ILE A 59 -24.52 9.58 -4.61
CA ILE A 59 -25.35 8.84 -5.59
C ILE A 59 -26.79 8.68 -5.09
N GLU A 60 -27.01 8.43 -3.79
CA GLU A 60 -28.36 8.42 -3.20
C GLU A 60 -29.07 9.77 -3.34
N ILE A 61 -28.37 10.88 -3.09
CA ILE A 61 -28.94 12.21 -3.29
C ILE A 61 -29.31 12.43 -4.76
N GLN A 62 -28.46 11.95 -5.69
CA GLN A 62 -28.76 12.00 -7.12
C GLN A 62 -29.99 11.15 -7.48
N TYR A 63 -30.10 9.93 -6.93
CA TYR A 63 -31.28 9.08 -7.10
C TYR A 63 -32.53 9.79 -6.59
N PHE A 64 -32.50 10.32 -5.37
CA PHE A 64 -33.59 11.06 -4.75
C PHE A 64 -34.10 12.21 -5.62
N ASN A 65 -33.20 12.98 -6.22
CA ASN A 65 -33.55 14.11 -7.08
C ASN A 65 -34.19 13.67 -8.42
N THR A 66 -33.91 12.45 -8.88
CA THR A 66 -34.36 11.93 -10.17
C THR A 66 -35.56 10.98 -10.06
N HIS A 67 -35.78 10.37 -8.89
CA HIS A 67 -36.77 9.31 -8.66
C HIS A 67 -37.80 9.70 -7.61
N ASN A 68 -38.56 10.78 -7.89
CA ASN A 68 -39.69 11.23 -7.08
C ASN A 68 -39.39 11.36 -5.57
N ARG A 69 -38.16 11.78 -5.21
CA ARG A 69 -37.75 11.97 -3.81
C ARG A 69 -37.82 10.69 -2.97
N ALA A 70 -37.52 9.55 -3.56
CA ALA A 70 -37.31 8.28 -2.87
C ALA A 70 -35.82 7.92 -2.81
N PHE A 71 -35.40 7.21 -1.75
CA PHE A 71 -34.06 6.62 -1.67
C PHE A 71 -34.05 5.23 -2.31
N GLY A 72 -32.93 4.86 -2.91
CA GLY A 72 -32.79 3.64 -3.71
C GLY A 72 -32.32 2.44 -2.90
N THR A 73 -32.45 1.25 -3.47
CA THR A 73 -31.65 0.08 -3.07
C THR A 73 -30.31 0.10 -3.80
N PHE A 74 -29.30 -0.62 -3.28
CA PHE A 74 -28.00 -0.73 -3.96
C PHE A 74 -28.12 -1.18 -5.43
N GLU A 75 -28.97 -2.16 -5.71
CA GLU A 75 -29.31 -2.61 -7.07
C GLU A 75 -29.81 -1.45 -7.95
N GLN A 76 -30.72 -0.61 -7.43
CA GLN A 76 -31.27 0.54 -8.14
C GLN A 76 -30.19 1.61 -8.36
N LEU A 77 -29.33 1.88 -7.36
CA LEU A 77 -28.25 2.85 -7.52
C LEU A 77 -27.24 2.44 -8.60
N ILE A 78 -26.92 1.15 -8.69
CA ILE A 78 -26.01 0.61 -9.72
C ILE A 78 -26.65 0.76 -11.10
N LYS A 79 -27.93 0.39 -11.24
CA LYS A 79 -28.63 0.36 -12.51
C LYS A 79 -29.01 1.74 -13.05
N ASP A 80 -29.54 2.60 -12.18
CA ASP A 80 -30.28 3.80 -12.60
C ASP A 80 -29.41 5.07 -12.50
N VAL A 81 -28.35 5.05 -11.69
CA VAL A 81 -27.53 6.25 -11.38
C VAL A 81 -26.03 6.01 -11.52
N GLY A 82 -25.61 4.77 -11.81
CA GLY A 82 -24.23 4.42 -12.11
C GLY A 82 -23.33 4.24 -10.90
N LEU A 83 -23.85 3.76 -9.76
CA LEU A 83 -22.99 3.26 -8.69
C LEU A 83 -22.14 2.08 -9.20
N ASP A 84 -20.88 2.02 -8.78
CA ASP A 84 -19.93 1.00 -9.20
C ASP A 84 -20.39 -0.42 -8.82
N THR A 85 -20.24 -1.39 -9.73
CA THR A 85 -20.58 -2.80 -9.50
C THR A 85 -19.76 -3.46 -8.40
N ARG A 86 -18.66 -2.86 -7.93
CA ARG A 86 -17.94 -3.35 -6.74
C ARG A 86 -18.80 -3.35 -5.46
N PHE A 87 -19.93 -2.64 -5.48
CA PHE A 87 -20.92 -2.65 -4.41
C PHE A 87 -22.06 -3.66 -4.64
N SER A 88 -22.05 -4.45 -5.71
CA SER A 88 -22.98 -5.57 -5.88
C SER A 88 -22.52 -6.73 -5.00
N GLY A 89 -23.36 -7.14 -4.05
CA GLY A 89 -23.18 -8.32 -3.21
C GLY A 89 -24.25 -9.35 -3.49
#